data_AF-A0A432GP97-F1
#
_entry.id   AF-A0A432GP97-F1
#
_cell.length_a   1.000
_cell.length_b   1.000
_cell.length_c   1.000
_cell.angle_alpha   90.00
_cell.angle_beta   90.00
_cell.angle_gamma   90.00
#
_symmetry.space_group_name_H-M   'P 1'
#
loop_
_entity.id
_entity.type
_entity.pdbx_description
1 polymer ?
#
loop_
_entity_poly.entity_id
_entity_poly.type
_entity_poly.pdbx_seq_one_letter_code
_entity_poly.pdbx_strand_id
1 'polypeptide(L)'
;MFRQSQRTTRTLVLSRWFGACGLFSKKMTIADPTVRHEFQQWKAAWQELPEHPQVSGKISQAHRPQNSPERRLLGMFHHLYRIANDGLLKRWLVVFRNLSVFSEEKELRRQALAETELLFSTPDWEIWRKHLVLGKSKQINTAQLVGKDRQTVIWANAVLPFFLALARHENEPELEKLLYQLFMILPAEASNSKTRFMEKRLWFSELSKSTKLEMNTFGNRQGLIQIQHDFCRNFHQGCVKCELPRLLED
;
A
#
# COMPACT_ATOMS: atom_id res chain seq x y z
N MET A 1 11.44 17.34 -11.99
CA MET A 1 11.80 16.03 -12.56
C MET A 1 10.73 15.52 -13.54
N PHE A 2 9.45 15.49 -13.18
CA PHE A 2 8.36 14.96 -14.03
C PHE A 2 7.87 15.84 -15.20
N ARG A 3 8.56 16.95 -15.52
CA ARG A 3 8.21 17.84 -16.65
C ARG A 3 9.00 17.54 -17.94
N GLN A 4 9.84 16.50 -17.92
CA GLN A 4 10.63 16.06 -19.08
C GLN A 4 9.92 14.92 -19.83
N SER A 5 10.50 14.45 -20.94
CA SER A 5 10.02 13.25 -21.61
C SER A 5 9.88 12.08 -20.62
N GLN A 6 8.91 11.20 -20.84
CA GLN A 6 8.67 10.04 -19.97
C GLN A 6 9.94 9.19 -19.82
N ARG A 7 10.68 8.99 -20.91
CA ARG A 7 11.92 8.22 -20.93
C ARG A 7 12.99 8.86 -20.05
N THR A 8 13.21 10.17 -20.17
CA THR A 8 14.22 10.87 -19.37
C THR A 8 13.83 10.86 -17.89
N THR A 9 12.57 11.16 -17.59
CA THR A 9 12.04 11.15 -16.22
C THR A 9 12.17 9.76 -15.59
N ARG A 10 11.82 8.71 -16.33
CA ARG A 10 11.94 7.31 -15.89
C ARG A 10 13.39 6.99 -15.51
N THR A 11 14.35 7.30 -16.37
CA THR A 11 15.77 7.07 -16.07
C THR A 11 16.24 7.86 -14.85
N LEU A 12 15.91 9.15 -14.75
CA LEU A 12 16.36 9.99 -13.63
C LEU A 12 15.78 9.57 -12.28
N VAL A 13 14.48 9.23 -12.23
CA VAL A 13 13.80 8.84 -10.99
C VAL A 13 14.25 7.44 -10.58
N LEU A 14 14.18 6.47 -11.50
CA LEU A 14 14.44 5.07 -11.16
C LEU A 14 15.91 4.79 -10.89
N SER A 15 16.85 5.47 -11.53
CA SER A 15 18.28 5.39 -11.16
C SER A 15 18.50 5.75 -9.69
N ARG A 16 17.95 6.88 -9.25
CA ARG A 16 18.06 7.34 -7.86
C ARG A 16 17.36 6.41 -6.89
N TRP A 17 16.13 5.99 -7.19
CA TRP A 17 15.38 5.11 -6.29
C TRP A 17 16.02 3.73 -6.17
N PHE A 18 16.40 3.10 -7.29
CA PHE A 18 17.04 1.79 -7.26
C PHE A 18 18.43 1.86 -6.61
N GLY A 19 19.18 2.93 -6.88
CA GLY A 19 20.50 3.16 -6.32
C GLY A 19 20.49 3.42 -4.83
N ALA A 20 19.59 4.28 -4.35
CA ALA A 20 19.44 4.56 -2.92
C ALA A 20 18.87 3.38 -2.14
N CYS A 21 18.17 2.48 -2.84
CA CYS A 21 17.75 1.18 -2.33
C CYS A 21 18.86 0.10 -2.44
N GLY A 22 20.04 0.40 -2.97
CA GLY A 22 21.10 -0.59 -3.15
C GLY A 22 20.72 -1.75 -4.08
N LEU A 23 19.78 -1.56 -5.01
CA LEU A 23 19.34 -2.62 -5.92
C LEU A 23 20.35 -2.91 -7.03
N PHE A 24 21.29 -2.00 -7.30
CA PHE A 24 22.36 -2.19 -8.29
C PHE A 24 23.58 -2.99 -7.81
N SER A 25 23.72 -3.19 -6.49
CA SER A 25 24.88 -3.86 -5.88
C SER A 25 24.81 -5.39 -5.95
N LYS A 26 23.62 -5.94 -6.19
CA LYS A 26 23.43 -7.39 -6.32
C LYS A 26 24.05 -7.87 -7.65
N LYS A 27 25.04 -8.77 -7.59
CA LYS A 27 25.50 -9.52 -8.76
C LYS A 27 24.32 -10.31 -9.31
N MET A 28 23.73 -9.87 -10.43
CA MET A 28 22.52 -10.47 -10.97
C MET A 28 22.58 -10.59 -12.48
N THR A 29 22.21 -11.78 -12.96
CA THR A 29 21.96 -12.05 -14.38
C THR A 29 20.50 -11.72 -14.69
N ILE A 30 20.28 -10.73 -15.57
CA ILE A 30 18.96 -10.38 -16.10
C ILE A 30 18.81 -11.05 -17.45
N ALA A 31 17.93 -12.06 -17.56
CA ALA A 31 17.81 -12.86 -18.78
C ALA A 31 17.22 -12.08 -19.96
N ASP A 32 16.19 -11.26 -19.70
CA ASP A 32 15.49 -10.50 -20.73
C ASP A 32 16.32 -9.29 -21.22
N PRO A 33 16.64 -9.18 -22.52
CA PRO A 33 17.50 -8.12 -23.05
C PRO A 33 16.96 -6.71 -22.84
N THR A 34 15.63 -6.51 -22.96
CA THR A 34 15.01 -5.20 -22.82
C THR A 34 15.06 -4.74 -21.36
N VAL A 35 14.71 -5.63 -20.43
CA VAL A 35 14.83 -5.35 -18.98
C VAL A 35 16.29 -5.10 -18.60
N ARG A 36 17.22 -5.86 -19.18
CA ARG A 36 18.66 -5.67 -18.94
C ARG A 36 19.14 -4.30 -19.42
N HIS A 37 18.71 -3.88 -20.60
CA HIS A 37 19.06 -2.58 -21.16
C HIS A 37 18.54 -1.43 -20.30
N GLU A 38 17.26 -1.45 -19.89
CA GLU A 38 16.70 -0.45 -18.98
C GLU A 38 17.49 -0.38 -17.65
N PHE A 39 17.76 -1.55 -17.06
CA PHE A 39 18.47 -1.63 -15.79
C PHE A 39 19.91 -1.11 -15.88
N GLN A 40 20.62 -1.42 -16.97
CA GLN A 40 21.96 -0.89 -17.23
C GLN A 40 21.94 0.62 -17.43
N GLN A 41 20.94 1.15 -18.14
CA GLN A 41 20.77 2.59 -18.32
C GLN A 41 20.56 3.30 -16.99
N TRP A 42 19.70 2.77 -16.11
CA TRP A 42 19.47 3.35 -14.79
C TRP A 42 20.71 3.23 -13.89
N LYS A 43 21.45 2.12 -14.00
CA LYS A 43 22.70 1.92 -13.24
C LYS A 43 23.77 2.92 -13.66
N ALA A 44 23.97 3.15 -14.97
CA ALA A 44 24.91 4.13 -15.48
C ALA A 44 24.56 5.54 -14.99
N ALA A 45 23.29 5.94 -15.12
CA ALA A 45 22.81 7.24 -14.63
C ALA A 45 22.95 7.42 -13.11
N TRP A 46 22.92 6.34 -12.32
CA TRP A 46 23.19 6.38 -10.89
C TRP A 46 24.68 6.59 -10.60
N GLN A 47 25.56 5.92 -11.33
CA GLN A 47 27.02 6.02 -11.17
C GLN A 47 27.57 7.41 -11.53
N GLU A 48 26.88 8.15 -12.41
CA GLU A 48 27.24 9.53 -12.77
C GLU A 48 26.85 10.56 -11.70
N LEU A 49 26.09 10.19 -10.67
CA LEU A 49 25.70 11.14 -9.63
C LEU A 49 26.89 11.48 -8.71
N PRO A 50 27.04 12.75 -8.31
CA PRO A 50 28.10 13.14 -7.37
C PRO A 50 27.90 12.49 -6.00
N GLU A 51 26.65 12.27 -5.60
CA GLU A 51 26.28 11.68 -4.33
C GLU A 51 25.42 10.45 -4.51
N HIS A 52 25.64 9.48 -3.61
CA HIS A 52 24.99 8.17 -3.64
C HIS A 52 24.22 7.94 -2.34
N PRO A 53 23.14 8.71 -2.07
CA PRO A 53 22.38 8.60 -0.84
C PRO A 53 21.86 7.18 -0.65
N GLN A 54 21.83 6.70 0.59
CA GLN A 54 21.24 5.40 0.93
C GLN A 54 20.00 5.63 1.77
N VAL A 55 18.91 4.92 1.46
CA VAL A 55 17.75 4.89 2.34
C VAL A 55 18.12 4.05 3.56
N SER A 56 18.00 4.63 4.76
CA SER A 56 18.32 3.95 6.01
C SER A 56 17.37 2.76 6.23
N GLY A 57 17.83 1.55 5.93
CA GLY A 57 17.07 0.34 6.21
C GLY A 57 17.54 -0.86 5.40
N LYS A 58 17.54 -2.04 6.03
CA LYS A 58 17.63 -3.29 5.28
C LYS A 58 16.43 -3.36 4.36
N ILE A 59 16.66 -3.40 3.04
CA ILE A 59 15.59 -3.72 2.10
C ILE A 59 15.11 -5.12 2.44
N SER A 60 13.87 -5.20 2.91
CA SER A 60 13.16 -6.46 3.14
C SER A 60 13.35 -7.33 1.91
N GLN A 61 14.02 -8.46 2.09
CA GLN A 61 14.08 -9.49 1.07
C GLN A 61 12.63 -9.88 0.77
N ALA A 62 12.18 -9.65 -0.46
CA ALA A 62 10.84 -10.01 -0.84
C ALA A 62 10.73 -11.54 -0.86
N HIS A 63 10.10 -12.12 0.16
CA HIS A 63 9.77 -13.55 0.20
C HIS A 63 8.76 -13.96 -0.90
N ARG A 64 8.09 -12.97 -1.52
CA ARG A 64 7.15 -13.17 -2.63
C ARG A 64 7.63 -12.39 -3.86
N PRO A 65 7.96 -13.04 -4.98
CA PRO A 65 8.45 -12.41 -6.21
C PRO A 65 7.59 -11.25 -6.73
N GLN A 66 6.26 -11.34 -6.60
CA GLN A 66 5.32 -10.27 -7.01
C GLN A 66 5.45 -8.98 -6.19
N ASN A 67 6.05 -9.06 -5.00
CA ASN A 67 6.26 -7.95 -4.07
C ASN A 67 7.72 -7.48 -4.05
N SER A 68 8.47 -7.74 -5.11
CA SER A 68 9.86 -7.31 -5.24
C SER A 68 9.98 -5.78 -5.12
N PRO A 69 11.05 -5.26 -4.47
CA PRO A 69 11.27 -3.81 -4.39
C PRO A 69 11.23 -3.11 -5.74
N GLU A 70 11.75 -3.76 -6.78
CA GLU A 70 11.80 -3.27 -8.16
C GLU A 70 10.40 -2.98 -8.70
N ARG A 71 9.48 -3.94 -8.57
CA ARG A 71 8.08 -3.78 -9.01
C ARG A 71 7.38 -2.67 -8.25
N ARG A 72 7.60 -2.58 -6.94
CA ARG A 72 7.00 -1.54 -6.09
C ARG A 72 7.45 -0.14 -6.50
N LEU A 73 8.75 0.05 -6.72
CA LEU A 73 9.31 1.32 -7.16
C LEU A 73 8.81 1.69 -8.56
N LEU A 74 8.79 0.76 -9.50
CA LEU A 74 8.25 0.99 -10.84
C LEU A 74 6.75 1.33 -10.82
N GLY A 75 5.97 0.60 -10.03
CA GLY A 75 4.54 0.89 -9.85
C GLY A 75 4.30 2.27 -9.27
N MET A 76 5.11 2.67 -8.28
CA MET A 76 5.04 4.01 -7.69
C MET A 76 5.48 5.09 -8.69
N PHE A 77 6.47 4.82 -9.54
CA PHE A 77 6.85 5.74 -10.61
C PHE A 77 5.69 6.01 -11.56
N HIS A 78 4.97 4.98 -12.01
CA HIS A 78 3.81 5.18 -12.89
C HIS A 78 2.69 5.96 -12.23
N HIS A 79 2.41 5.70 -10.95
CA HIS A 79 1.46 6.46 -10.17
C HIS A 79 1.86 7.94 -10.10
N LEU A 80 3.08 8.24 -9.66
CA LEU A 80 3.56 9.63 -9.54
C LEU A 80 3.64 10.34 -10.89
N TYR A 81 4.06 9.64 -11.95
CA TYR A 81 4.10 10.19 -13.31
C TYR A 81 2.70 10.57 -13.80
N ARG A 82 1.71 9.70 -13.58
CA ARG A 82 0.31 9.93 -13.97
C ARG A 82 -0.28 11.17 -13.32
N ILE A 83 0.06 11.43 -12.05
CA ILE A 83 -0.51 12.52 -11.27
C ILE A 83 0.41 13.75 -11.22
N ALA A 84 1.53 13.74 -11.94
CA ALA A 84 2.59 14.75 -11.79
C ALA A 84 2.14 16.17 -12.09
N ASN A 85 1.18 16.35 -13.01
CA ASN A 85 0.65 17.66 -13.37
C ASN A 85 -0.32 18.23 -12.32
N ASP A 86 -1.03 17.37 -11.60
CA ASP A 86 -1.95 17.78 -10.52
C ASP A 86 -1.23 17.91 -9.18
N GLY A 87 -0.25 17.04 -8.93
CA GLY A 87 0.35 16.83 -7.62
C GLY A 87 -0.41 15.79 -6.78
N LEU A 88 0.32 15.12 -5.88
CA LEU A 88 -0.21 14.03 -5.06
C LEU A 88 -1.37 14.48 -4.17
N LEU A 89 -1.21 15.62 -3.49
CA LEU A 89 -2.23 16.17 -2.58
C LEU A 89 -3.54 16.46 -3.32
N LYS A 90 -3.47 17.31 -4.36
CA LYS A 90 -4.63 17.73 -5.15
C LYS A 90 -5.34 16.52 -5.75
N ARG A 91 -4.59 15.55 -6.28
CA ARG A 91 -5.19 14.37 -6.91
C ARG A 91 -6.04 13.56 -5.93
N TRP A 92 -5.53 13.31 -4.72
CA TRP A 92 -6.29 12.59 -3.70
C TRP A 92 -7.49 13.40 -3.17
N LEU A 93 -7.36 14.72 -3.00
CA LEU A 93 -8.51 15.57 -2.66
C LEU A 93 -9.62 15.52 -3.71
N VAL A 94 -9.27 15.47 -5.01
CA VAL A 94 -10.26 15.28 -6.07
C VAL A 94 -10.92 13.90 -5.96
N VAL A 95 -10.17 12.84 -5.65
CA VAL A 95 -10.74 11.52 -5.40
C VAL A 95 -11.74 11.57 -4.25
N PHE A 96 -11.39 12.18 -3.11
CA PHE A 96 -12.31 12.29 -1.97
C PHE A 96 -13.57 13.08 -2.31
N ARG A 97 -13.44 14.20 -3.02
CA ARG A 97 -14.58 14.98 -3.49
C ARG A 97 -15.50 14.18 -4.42
N ASN A 98 -14.93 13.34 -5.29
CA ASN A 98 -15.73 12.47 -6.14
C ASN A 98 -16.38 11.34 -5.35
N LEU A 99 -15.75 10.87 -4.27
CA LEU A 99 -16.30 9.83 -3.40
C LEU A 99 -17.39 10.36 -2.46
N SER A 100 -17.35 11.65 -2.09
CA SER A 100 -18.31 12.23 -1.14
C SER A 100 -19.76 12.26 -1.66
N VAL A 101 -19.97 12.04 -2.96
CA VAL A 101 -21.32 12.00 -3.56
C VAL A 101 -22.06 10.69 -3.29
N PHE A 102 -21.36 9.64 -2.87
CA PHE A 102 -21.96 8.33 -2.62
C PHE A 102 -22.38 8.20 -1.16
N SER A 103 -23.68 8.05 -0.92
CA SER A 103 -24.25 7.79 0.40
C SER A 103 -24.28 6.29 0.77
N GLU A 104 -24.36 5.41 -0.23
CA GLU A 104 -24.40 3.95 -0.04
C GLU A 104 -23.00 3.36 0.12
N GLU A 105 -22.75 2.69 1.25
CA GLU A 105 -21.43 2.16 1.62
C GLU A 105 -20.85 1.18 0.58
N LYS A 106 -21.68 0.29 0.03
CA LYS A 106 -21.23 -0.68 -0.98
C LYS A 106 -20.74 0.01 -2.25
N GLU A 107 -21.43 1.06 -2.65
CA GLU A 107 -21.09 1.84 -3.83
C GLU A 107 -19.87 2.72 -3.60
N LEU A 108 -19.79 3.39 -2.45
CA LEU A 108 -18.63 4.14 -2.00
C LEU A 108 -17.37 3.26 -1.98
N ARG A 109 -17.46 2.05 -1.39
CA ARG A 109 -16.37 1.06 -1.36
C ARG A 109 -15.97 0.67 -2.77
N ARG A 110 -16.93 0.34 -3.64
CA ARG A 110 -16.67 -0.06 -5.03
C ARG A 110 -15.94 1.04 -5.79
N GLN A 111 -16.41 2.28 -5.68
CA GLN A 111 -15.80 3.40 -6.37
C GLN A 111 -14.42 3.77 -5.81
N ALA A 112 -14.23 3.72 -4.50
CA ALA A 112 -12.92 3.95 -3.90
C ALA A 112 -11.88 2.95 -4.43
N LEU A 113 -12.26 1.67 -4.54
CA LEU A 113 -11.39 0.64 -5.11
C LEU A 113 -11.13 0.84 -6.60
N ALA A 114 -12.15 1.22 -7.37
CA ALA A 114 -12.02 1.47 -8.81
C ALA A 114 -11.10 2.68 -9.12
N GLU A 115 -11.30 3.81 -8.41
CA GLU A 115 -10.43 4.99 -8.53
C GLU A 115 -8.99 4.66 -8.16
N THR A 116 -8.80 3.84 -7.11
CA THR A 116 -7.47 3.40 -6.70
C THR A 116 -6.83 2.50 -7.76
N GLU A 117 -7.57 1.56 -8.33
CA GLU A 117 -7.08 0.68 -9.39
C GLU A 117 -6.67 1.49 -10.62
N LEU A 118 -7.43 2.53 -10.99
CA LEU A 118 -7.07 3.45 -12.05
C LEU A 118 -5.79 4.23 -11.73
N LEU A 119 -5.68 4.79 -10.52
CA LEU A 119 -4.52 5.55 -10.05
C LEU A 119 -3.22 4.74 -10.05
N PHE A 120 -3.31 3.43 -9.78
CA PHE A 120 -2.16 2.51 -9.72
C PHE A 120 -2.05 1.58 -10.94
N SER A 121 -2.86 1.81 -11.97
CA SER A 121 -2.84 1.01 -13.19
C SER A 121 -1.47 1.00 -13.85
N THR A 122 -1.06 -0.16 -14.32
CA THR A 122 0.20 -0.38 -15.01
C THR A 122 -0.02 -0.28 -16.53
N PRO A 123 0.73 0.56 -17.26
CA PRO A 123 0.55 0.73 -18.69
C PRO A 123 0.76 -0.54 -19.50
N ASP A 124 0.06 -0.69 -20.62
CA ASP A 124 0.10 -1.91 -21.44
C ASP A 124 1.40 -2.15 -22.23
N TRP A 125 2.25 -1.14 -22.33
CA TRP A 125 3.60 -1.29 -22.89
C TRP A 125 4.65 -1.62 -21.81
N GLU A 126 4.29 -1.60 -20.52
CA GLU A 126 5.23 -1.85 -19.43
C GLU A 126 5.66 -3.32 -19.39
N ILE A 127 6.90 -3.59 -19.77
CA ILE A 127 7.45 -4.95 -19.86
C ILE A 127 7.49 -5.64 -18.49
N TRP A 128 7.66 -4.86 -17.41
CA TRP A 128 7.73 -5.38 -16.05
C TRP A 128 6.40 -5.99 -15.57
N ARG A 129 5.30 -5.84 -16.30
CA ARG A 129 4.04 -6.60 -16.06
C ARG A 129 4.24 -8.11 -16.09
N LYS A 130 5.22 -8.59 -16.87
CA LYS A 130 5.52 -10.03 -17.03
C LYS A 130 6.71 -10.48 -16.19
N HIS A 131 7.46 -9.58 -15.56
CA HIS A 131 8.69 -9.92 -14.83
C HIS A 131 8.54 -9.72 -13.33
N LEU A 132 8.78 -10.78 -12.55
CA LEU A 132 8.64 -10.70 -11.08
C LEU A 132 9.90 -10.19 -10.39
N VAL A 133 11.04 -10.75 -10.76
CA VAL A 133 12.35 -10.45 -10.16
C VAL A 133 13.33 -10.27 -11.29
N LEU A 134 13.77 -9.03 -11.54
CA LEU A 134 14.89 -8.65 -12.43
C LEU A 134 15.11 -9.61 -13.62
N GLY A 135 14.05 -9.84 -14.40
CA GLY A 135 14.10 -10.69 -15.61
C GLY A 135 14.25 -12.21 -15.40
N LYS A 136 14.41 -12.72 -14.18
CA LYS A 136 14.66 -14.15 -13.88
C LYS A 136 13.43 -15.04 -13.99
N SER A 137 12.25 -14.50 -13.69
CA SER A 137 11.00 -15.25 -13.78
C SER A 137 9.96 -14.46 -14.56
N LYS A 138 9.47 -15.05 -15.65
CA LYS A 138 8.31 -14.57 -16.40
C LYS A 138 7.05 -15.20 -15.82
N GLN A 139 5.98 -14.43 -15.65
CA GLN A 139 4.65 -15.00 -15.43
C GLN A 139 3.93 -15.17 -16.76
N ILE A 140 3.13 -16.24 -16.84
CA ILE A 140 2.26 -16.52 -18.01
C ILE A 140 1.24 -15.38 -18.16
N ASN A 141 0.68 -14.92 -17.04
CA ASN A 141 -0.29 -13.83 -17.00
C ASN A 141 0.38 -12.50 -16.64
N THR A 142 -0.09 -11.41 -17.24
CA THR A 142 0.31 -10.05 -16.87
C THR A 142 -0.25 -9.71 -15.48
N ALA A 143 0.54 -9.00 -14.68
CA ALA A 143 0.12 -8.55 -13.36
C ALA A 143 0.44 -7.07 -13.16
N GLN A 144 -0.46 -6.37 -12.46
CA GLN A 144 -0.23 -5.01 -11.99
C GLN A 144 1.06 -4.93 -11.16
N LEU A 145 1.83 -3.85 -11.31
CA LEU A 145 3.02 -3.60 -10.51
C LEU A 145 2.68 -3.30 -9.04
N VAL A 146 1.52 -2.68 -8.80
CA VAL A 146 0.92 -2.50 -7.47
C VAL A 146 -0.42 -3.23 -7.44
N GLY A 147 -0.43 -4.43 -6.86
CA GLY A 147 -1.63 -5.25 -6.71
C GLY A 147 -2.61 -4.71 -5.65
N LYS A 148 -3.84 -5.24 -5.65
CA LYS A 148 -4.95 -4.80 -4.78
C LYS A 148 -4.58 -4.82 -3.29
N ASP A 149 -3.96 -5.89 -2.80
CA ASP A 149 -3.49 -5.96 -1.42
C ASP A 149 -2.56 -4.80 -1.04
N ARG A 150 -1.72 -4.35 -1.99
CA ARG A 150 -0.78 -3.26 -1.74
C ARG A 150 -1.45 -1.89 -1.82
N GLN A 151 -2.45 -1.75 -2.68
CA GLN A 151 -3.31 -0.57 -2.71
C GLN A 151 -4.03 -0.41 -1.37
N THR A 152 -4.55 -1.50 -0.79
CA THR A 152 -5.12 -1.52 0.56
C THR A 152 -4.11 -1.07 1.63
N VAL A 153 -2.87 -1.59 1.58
CA VAL A 153 -1.79 -1.17 2.50
C VAL A 153 -1.49 0.33 2.37
N ILE A 154 -1.55 0.90 1.16
CA ILE A 154 -1.33 2.33 0.91
C ILE A 154 -2.48 3.16 1.51
N TRP A 155 -3.73 2.73 1.33
CA TRP A 155 -4.87 3.33 2.01
C TRP A 155 -4.69 3.37 3.52
N ALA A 156 -4.40 2.20 4.08
CA ALA A 156 -4.26 1.94 5.50
C ALA A 156 -3.18 2.79 6.19
N ASN A 157 -1.98 2.80 5.61
CA ASN A 157 -0.79 3.29 6.30
C ASN A 157 -0.33 4.67 5.83
N ALA A 158 -0.89 5.20 4.74
CA ALA A 158 -0.45 6.47 4.17
C ALA A 158 -1.61 7.41 3.87
N VAL A 159 -2.58 6.99 3.04
CA VAL A 159 -3.63 7.89 2.55
C VAL A 159 -4.58 8.30 3.67
N LEU A 160 -5.26 7.35 4.33
CA LEU A 160 -6.22 7.70 5.38
C LEU A 160 -5.58 8.48 6.53
N PRO A 161 -4.44 8.05 7.12
CA PRO A 161 -3.85 8.77 8.26
C PRO A 161 -3.42 10.19 7.91
N PHE A 162 -2.78 10.38 6.73
CA PHE A 162 -2.34 11.69 6.30
C PHE A 162 -3.53 12.64 6.08
N PHE A 163 -4.55 12.19 5.35
CA PHE A 163 -5.70 13.04 5.04
C PHE A 163 -6.60 13.27 6.24
N LEU A 164 -6.65 12.34 7.20
CA LEU A 164 -7.36 12.55 8.46
C LEU A 164 -6.66 13.64 9.29
N ALA A 165 -5.32 13.61 9.36
CA ALA A 165 -4.56 14.65 10.03
C ALA A 165 -4.75 16.01 9.34
N LEU A 166 -4.75 16.05 8.00
CA LEU A 166 -5.04 17.26 7.23
C LEU A 166 -6.46 17.78 7.50
N ALA A 167 -7.48 16.93 7.42
CA ALA A 167 -8.88 17.32 7.64
C ALA A 167 -9.07 17.95 9.04
N ARG A 168 -8.46 17.37 10.07
CA ARG A 168 -8.48 17.93 11.43
C ARG A 168 -7.73 19.24 11.55
N HIS A 169 -6.58 19.35 10.90
CA HIS A 169 -5.78 20.57 10.92
C HIS A 169 -6.53 21.74 10.26
N GLU A 170 -7.22 21.48 9.16
CA GLU A 170 -7.98 22.47 8.39
C GLU A 170 -9.42 22.66 8.89
N ASN A 171 -9.85 21.92 9.91
CA ASN A 171 -11.23 21.90 10.42
C ASN A 171 -12.29 21.57 9.34
N GLU A 172 -12.05 20.50 8.59
CA GLU A 172 -12.92 20.02 7.50
C GLU A 172 -13.73 18.78 7.95
N PRO A 173 -14.86 18.95 8.67
CA PRO A 173 -15.59 17.84 9.30
C PRO A 173 -16.20 16.85 8.29
N GLU A 174 -16.63 17.32 7.13
CA GLU A 174 -17.18 16.44 6.09
C GLU A 174 -16.11 15.52 5.48
N LEU A 175 -14.89 16.03 5.32
CA LEU A 175 -13.76 15.22 4.88
C LEU A 175 -13.37 14.20 5.96
N GLU A 176 -13.30 14.61 7.23
CA GLU A 176 -13.03 13.69 8.34
C GLU A 176 -14.08 12.56 8.40
N LYS A 177 -15.36 12.89 8.26
CA LYS A 177 -16.45 11.92 8.23
C LYS A 177 -16.31 10.93 7.07
N LEU A 178 -16.04 11.40 5.86
CA LEU A 178 -15.81 10.55 4.70
C LEU A 178 -14.61 9.61 4.92
N LEU A 179 -13.50 10.12 5.46
CA LEU A 179 -12.31 9.32 5.74
C LEU A 179 -12.57 8.23 6.77
N TYR A 180 -13.37 8.52 7.80
CA TYR A 180 -13.81 7.53 8.78
C TYR A 180 -14.72 6.46 8.16
N GLN A 181 -15.67 6.85 7.29
CA GLN A 181 -16.50 5.89 6.56
C GLN A 181 -15.63 4.97 5.68
N LEU A 182 -14.70 5.54 4.92
CA LEU A 182 -13.74 4.76 4.11
C LEU A 182 -12.91 3.80 4.97
N PHE A 183 -12.44 4.25 6.15
CA PHE A 183 -11.73 3.41 7.11
C PHE A 183 -12.54 2.18 7.53
N MET A 184 -13.86 2.34 7.73
CA MET A 184 -14.73 1.26 8.18
C MET A 184 -15.12 0.27 7.07
N ILE A 185 -15.18 0.70 5.81
CA ILE A 185 -15.71 -0.14 4.70
C ILE A 185 -14.64 -0.69 3.76
N LEU A 186 -13.43 -0.09 3.72
CA LEU A 186 -12.35 -0.57 2.85
C LEU A 186 -11.92 -1.99 3.26
N PRO A 187 -11.46 -2.82 2.30
CA PRO A 187 -11.02 -4.18 2.60
C PRO A 187 -9.84 -4.18 3.57
N ALA A 188 -9.76 -5.20 4.41
CA ALA A 188 -8.65 -5.36 5.34
C ALA A 188 -7.34 -5.75 4.66
N GLU A 189 -6.21 -5.39 5.28
CA GLU A 189 -4.90 -5.94 4.93
C GLU A 189 -4.85 -7.46 5.18
N ALA A 190 -3.87 -8.15 4.58
CA ALA A 190 -3.69 -9.59 4.78
C ALA A 190 -3.57 -9.97 6.26
N SER A 191 -4.17 -11.10 6.64
CA SER A 191 -4.15 -11.55 8.04
C SER A 191 -2.73 -11.86 8.52
N ASN A 192 -2.44 -11.50 9.77
CA ASN A 192 -1.17 -11.78 10.43
C ASN A 192 -1.40 -12.64 11.68
N SER A 193 -0.31 -13.02 12.37
CA SER A 193 -0.41 -13.86 13.57
C SER A 193 -1.27 -13.22 14.67
N LYS A 194 -1.19 -11.90 14.84
CA LYS A 194 -1.98 -11.15 15.82
C LYS A 194 -3.46 -11.17 15.47
N THR A 195 -3.82 -10.86 14.22
CA THR A 195 -5.23 -10.83 13.80
C THR A 195 -5.85 -12.21 13.89
N ARG A 196 -5.13 -13.27 13.46
CA ARG A 196 -5.62 -14.66 13.60
C ARG A 196 -5.78 -15.09 15.05
N PHE A 197 -4.88 -14.66 15.92
CA PHE A 197 -4.99 -14.91 17.36
C PHE A 197 -6.24 -14.23 17.93
N MET A 198 -6.45 -12.94 17.63
CA MET A 198 -7.58 -12.17 18.14
C MET A 198 -8.92 -12.63 17.56
N GLU A 199 -8.98 -12.98 16.28
CA GLU A 199 -10.17 -13.56 15.65
C GLU A 199 -10.61 -14.82 16.42
N LYS A 200 -9.68 -15.74 16.74
CA LYS A 200 -9.99 -16.92 17.55
C LYS A 200 -10.34 -16.58 19.01
N ARG A 201 -9.72 -15.53 19.56
CA ARG A 201 -9.84 -15.18 20.98
C ARG A 201 -11.18 -14.53 21.31
N LEU A 202 -11.62 -13.62 20.46
CA LEU A 202 -12.84 -12.84 20.65
C LEU A 202 -14.06 -13.55 20.04
N TRP A 203 -13.86 -14.40 19.03
CA TRP A 203 -14.91 -15.23 18.45
C TRP A 203 -14.58 -16.70 18.65
N PHE A 204 -15.05 -17.26 19.77
CA PHE A 204 -15.10 -18.71 19.97
C PHE A 204 -16.00 -19.36 18.91
N SER A 205 -15.69 -20.58 18.50
CA SER A 205 -16.40 -21.34 17.46
C SER A 205 -17.90 -21.53 17.68
N GLU A 206 -18.40 -21.25 18.88
CA GLU A 206 -19.81 -21.43 19.27
C GLU A 206 -20.65 -20.15 19.19
N LEU A 207 -20.02 -18.97 19.10
CA LEU A 207 -20.74 -17.76 18.68
C LEU A 207 -21.00 -17.91 17.19
N SER A 208 -22.25 -18.25 16.84
CA SER A 208 -22.72 -18.27 15.45
C SER A 208 -22.15 -17.05 14.74
N LYS A 209 -21.52 -17.26 13.57
CA LYS A 209 -20.91 -16.19 12.76
C LYS A 209 -21.86 -15.00 12.76
N SER A 210 -21.58 -14.01 13.61
CA SER A 210 -22.49 -12.89 13.77
C SER A 210 -22.56 -12.22 12.41
N THR A 211 -23.73 -12.27 11.79
CA THR A 211 -23.97 -11.69 10.46
C THR A 211 -23.77 -10.17 10.47
N LYS A 212 -23.62 -9.56 11.65
CA LYS A 212 -23.50 -8.12 11.86
C LYS A 212 -22.08 -7.56 11.76
N LEU A 213 -21.02 -8.37 11.89
CA LEU A 213 -19.64 -7.84 11.92
C LEU A 213 -18.77 -8.44 10.81
N GLU A 214 -18.53 -7.68 9.75
CA GLU A 214 -17.59 -8.03 8.68
C GLU A 214 -16.15 -7.86 9.19
N MET A 215 -15.54 -8.94 9.68
CA MET A 215 -14.16 -8.94 10.19
C MET A 215 -13.09 -8.63 9.14
N ASN A 216 -13.48 -8.59 7.86
CA ASN A 216 -12.58 -8.36 6.74
C ASN A 216 -12.58 -6.91 6.24
N THR A 217 -12.99 -5.97 7.09
CA THR A 217 -12.79 -4.54 6.85
C THR A 217 -11.53 -4.02 7.54
N PHE A 218 -10.99 -2.94 6.99
CA PHE A 218 -9.78 -2.30 7.48
C PHE A 218 -9.91 -1.87 8.94
N GLY A 219 -10.97 -1.14 9.28
CA GLY A 219 -11.21 -0.67 10.65
C GLY A 219 -11.29 -1.81 11.66
N ASN A 220 -12.03 -2.87 11.35
CA ASN A 220 -12.13 -4.03 12.24
C ASN A 220 -10.78 -4.73 12.44
N ARG A 221 -9.99 -4.91 11.36
CA ARG A 221 -8.67 -5.55 11.48
C ARG A 221 -7.68 -4.70 12.26
N GLN A 222 -7.70 -3.37 12.12
CA GLN A 222 -6.88 -2.47 12.95
C GLN A 222 -7.34 -2.48 14.41
N GLY A 223 -8.65 -2.49 14.67
CA GLY A 223 -9.20 -2.65 16.01
C GLY A 223 -8.70 -3.92 16.71
N LEU A 224 -8.64 -5.06 15.99
CA LEU A 224 -8.05 -6.29 16.56
C LEU A 224 -6.58 -6.13 16.93
N ILE A 225 -5.79 -5.46 16.09
CA ILE A 225 -4.38 -5.22 16.37
C ILE A 225 -4.23 -4.32 17.61
N GLN A 226 -5.07 -3.30 17.73
CA GLN A 226 -5.10 -2.40 18.89
C GLN A 226 -5.47 -3.15 20.17
N ILE A 227 -6.56 -3.92 20.16
CA ILE A 227 -6.97 -4.73 21.32
C ILE A 227 -5.87 -5.72 21.70
N GLN A 228 -5.25 -6.36 20.71
CA GLN A 228 -4.13 -7.28 20.95
C GLN A 228 -2.99 -6.56 21.67
N HIS A 229 -2.64 -5.37 21.19
CA HIS A 229 -1.53 -4.59 21.70
C HIS A 229 -1.78 -4.14 23.14
N ASP A 230 -2.97 -3.60 23.42
CA ASP A 230 -3.29 -2.94 24.68
C ASP A 230 -3.63 -3.94 25.79
N PHE A 231 -4.31 -5.04 25.45
CA PHE A 231 -4.81 -5.98 26.46
C PHE A 231 -4.17 -7.37 26.40
N CYS A 232 -3.76 -7.85 25.22
CA CYS A 232 -3.35 -9.26 25.06
C CYS A 232 -1.84 -9.49 24.93
N ARG A 233 -1.02 -8.44 24.83
CA ARG A 233 0.43 -8.58 24.55
C ARG A 233 1.25 -8.98 25.77
N ASN A 234 0.92 -8.48 26.96
CA ASN A 234 1.72 -8.61 28.19
C ASN A 234 0.95 -9.29 29.33
N PHE A 235 0.04 -10.21 28.98
CA PHE A 235 -1.05 -10.54 29.90
C PHE A 235 -0.70 -11.63 30.92
N HIS A 236 -0.12 -11.21 32.04
CA HIS A 236 0.23 -12.08 33.17
C HIS A 236 -0.97 -12.53 34.02
N GLN A 237 -2.10 -11.80 33.98
CA GLN A 237 -3.23 -12.01 34.90
C GLN A 237 -4.34 -12.94 34.37
N GLY A 238 -4.30 -13.34 33.10
CA GLY A 238 -5.32 -14.20 32.48
C GLY A 238 -6.68 -13.51 32.28
N CYS A 239 -7.50 -13.99 31.33
CA CYS A 239 -8.67 -13.26 30.79
C CYS A 239 -9.70 -12.79 31.83
N VAL A 240 -9.73 -13.46 32.98
CA VAL A 240 -10.65 -13.18 34.10
C VAL A 240 -10.46 -11.76 34.64
N LYS A 241 -9.25 -11.21 34.58
CA LYS A 241 -8.94 -9.85 35.05
C LYS A 241 -8.69 -8.86 33.90
N CYS A 242 -9.19 -9.15 32.70
CA CYS A 242 -9.06 -8.22 31.59
C CYS A 242 -9.94 -6.99 31.82
N GLU A 243 -9.40 -5.79 31.60
CA GLU A 243 -10.16 -4.54 31.75
C GLU A 243 -11.03 -4.23 30.53
N LEU A 244 -10.74 -4.84 29.37
CA LEU A 244 -11.47 -4.61 28.12
C LEU A 244 -13.00 -4.76 28.26
N PRO A 245 -13.55 -5.84 28.87
CA PRO A 245 -15.01 -5.96 29.02
C PRO A 245 -15.62 -4.81 29.82
N ARG A 246 -14.96 -4.38 30.90
CA ARG A 246 -15.45 -3.25 31.72
C ARG A 246 -15.49 -1.95 30.92
N LEU A 247 -14.46 -1.69 30.10
CA LEU A 247 -14.39 -0.50 29.25
C LEU A 247 -15.43 -0.47 28.12
N LEU A 248 -16.10 -1.60 27.84
CA LEU A 248 -17.14 -1.69 26.80
C LEU A 248 -18.56 -1.63 27.38
N GLU A 249 -18.71 -1.63 28.70
CA GLU A 249 -19.99 -1.54 29.42
C GLU A 249 -20.37 -0.07 29.75
N ASP A 250 -19.40 0.85 29.67
CA ASP A 250 -19.56 2.31 29.80
C ASP A 250 -19.83 2.98 28.44
#